data_AF-A0A972ZTN2-F1
#
_entry.id   AF-A0A972ZTN2-F1
#
_cell.length_a   1.000
_cell.length_b   1.000
_cell.length_c   1.000
_cell.angle_alpha   90.00
_cell.angle_beta   90.00
_cell.angle_gamma   90.00
#
_symmetry.space_group_name_H-M   'P 1'
#
loop_
_entity.id
_entity.type
_entity.pdbx_description
1 polymer ?
#
loop_
_entity_poly.entity_id
_entity_poly.type
_entity_poly.pdbx_seq_one_letter_code
_entity_poly.pdbx_strand_id
1 'polypeptide(L)'
;FNLMANLDFLSIPIGRYIQNNLDIVEGVKNPPLVFHVNYFLRGKDKKFLNGMKDKHVWIKWMELRVNANVGAIKTPIGYIPRYEDLNVLFKRVLDKDYTKKDYDEQFNIRIPECIAKIERIKKIYHTKVFDTPHLLMKTLEDQKKRLEDCRKKHGDYPTPDVFGG
;
A
#
# COMPACT_ATOMS: atom_id res chain seq x y z
N PHE A 1 8.25 -7.39 11.38
CA PHE A 1 6.79 -7.61 11.47
C PHE A 1 6.34 -6.87 12.69
N ASN A 2 5.45 -5.89 12.54
CA ASN A 2 4.88 -5.15 13.67
C ASN A 2 3.43 -4.85 13.30
N LEU A 3 2.50 -5.65 13.83
CA LEU A 3 1.09 -5.60 13.47
C LEU A 3 0.46 -4.29 13.97
N MET A 4 -0.07 -3.46 13.06
CA MET A 4 -0.67 -2.14 13.38
C MET A 4 0.22 -1.26 14.27
N ALA A 5 1.54 -1.44 14.22
CA ALA A 5 2.50 -0.81 15.13
C ALA A 5 2.25 -1.08 16.64
N ASN A 6 1.50 -2.13 16.97
CA ASN A 6 0.96 -2.35 18.31
C ASN A 6 1.42 -3.66 18.97
N LEU A 7 2.33 -4.42 18.32
CA LEU A 7 2.64 -5.80 18.72
C LEU A 7 3.13 -5.93 20.18
N ASP A 8 3.97 -4.99 20.64
CA ASP A 8 4.55 -5.00 21.98
C ASP A 8 3.55 -4.58 23.07
N PHE A 9 2.35 -4.11 22.69
CA PHE A 9 1.33 -3.60 23.60
C PHE A 9 0.07 -4.48 23.63
N LEU A 10 0.08 -5.63 22.93
CA LEU A 10 -1.08 -6.51 22.90
C LEU A 10 -1.20 -7.31 24.20
N SER A 11 -2.34 -7.14 24.89
CA SER A 11 -2.73 -7.93 26.07
C SER A 11 -3.62 -9.13 25.73
N ILE A 12 -3.94 -9.33 24.45
CA ILE A 12 -4.77 -10.42 23.93
C ILE A 12 -4.04 -11.15 22.80
N PRO A 13 -4.43 -12.40 22.48
CA PRO A 13 -3.89 -13.12 21.33
C PRO A 13 -3.97 -12.32 20.04
N ILE A 14 -2.95 -12.47 19.18
CA ILE A 14 -2.81 -11.71 17.94
C ILE A 14 -4.00 -11.95 17.00
N GLY A 15 -4.45 -13.21 16.87
CA GLY A 15 -5.59 -13.51 16.01
C GLY A 15 -6.88 -12.89 16.53
N ARG A 16 -7.13 -12.94 17.85
CA ARG A 16 -8.24 -12.20 18.49
C ARG A 16 -8.16 -10.69 18.26
N TYR A 17 -6.97 -10.09 18.35
CA TYR A 17 -6.78 -8.67 18.05
C TYR A 17 -7.14 -8.32 16.60
N ILE A 18 -6.75 -9.16 15.64
CA ILE A 18 -7.12 -8.98 14.23
C ILE A 18 -8.62 -9.15 14.06
N GLN A 19 -9.22 -10.19 14.65
CA GLN A 19 -10.66 -10.43 14.57
C GLN A 19 -11.47 -9.26 15.14
N ASN A 20 -11.07 -8.69 16.27
CA ASN A 20 -11.74 -7.51 16.82
C ASN A 20 -11.75 -6.33 15.84
N ASN A 21 -10.67 -6.10 15.08
CA ASN A 21 -10.66 -5.04 14.06
C ASN A 21 -11.62 -5.34 12.89
N LEU A 22 -11.78 -6.62 12.52
CA LEU A 22 -12.74 -7.06 11.51
C LEU A 22 -14.19 -6.90 12.00
N ASP A 23 -14.46 -7.30 13.25
CA ASP A 23 -15.79 -7.19 13.86
C ASP A 23 -16.21 -5.71 14.01
N ILE A 24 -15.28 -4.83 14.38
CA ILE A 24 -15.53 -3.38 14.49
C ILE A 24 -15.99 -2.83 13.14
N VAL A 25 -15.29 -3.15 12.05
CA VAL A 25 -15.59 -2.54 10.74
C VAL A 25 -16.91 -3.05 10.15
N GLU A 26 -17.32 -4.28 10.48
CA GLU A 26 -18.62 -4.85 10.06
C GLU A 26 -19.81 -4.03 10.60
N GLY A 27 -19.68 -3.43 11.79
CA GLY A 27 -20.69 -2.56 12.39
C GLY A 27 -20.66 -1.09 11.92
N VAL A 28 -19.70 -0.69 11.09
CA VAL A 28 -19.50 0.72 10.70
C VAL A 28 -20.13 1.01 9.34
N LYS A 29 -21.13 1.91 9.33
CA LYS A 29 -21.85 2.32 8.10
C LYS A 29 -20.94 2.89 7.01
N ASN A 30 -19.98 3.74 7.42
CA ASN A 30 -19.05 4.44 6.54
C ASN A 30 -17.61 4.21 7.03
N PRO A 31 -16.99 3.05 6.73
CA PRO A 31 -15.67 2.74 7.25
C PRO A 31 -14.62 3.69 6.65
N PRO A 32 -13.62 4.12 7.44
CA PRO A 32 -12.58 5.01 6.94
C PRO A 32 -11.72 4.32 5.89
N LEU A 33 -11.23 5.10 4.93
CA LEU A 33 -10.21 4.62 4.00
C LEU A 33 -8.89 4.38 4.75
N VAL A 34 -8.27 3.23 4.52
CA VAL A 34 -6.97 2.86 5.09
C VAL A 34 -5.89 3.06 4.04
N PHE A 35 -4.85 3.82 4.39
CA PHE A 35 -3.72 4.12 3.51
C PHE A 35 -2.44 3.47 4.03
N HIS A 36 -1.60 3.01 3.10
CA HIS A 36 -0.26 2.54 3.39
C HIS A 36 0.76 3.46 2.71
N VAL A 37 1.71 3.99 3.49
CA VAL A 37 2.76 4.89 3.01
C VAL A 37 4.15 4.31 3.20
N ASN A 38 5.06 4.68 2.30
CA ASN A 38 6.48 4.39 2.46
C ASN A 38 7.33 5.60 2.05
N TYR A 39 7.70 6.44 3.02
CA TYR A 39 8.56 7.60 2.81
C TYR A 39 10.04 7.23 2.60
N PHE A 40 10.41 5.97 2.85
CA PHE A 40 11.79 5.50 2.85
C PHE A 40 12.13 4.66 1.62
N LEU A 41 11.30 4.72 0.58
CA LEU A 41 11.57 4.03 -0.67
C LEU A 41 12.90 4.52 -1.27
N ARG A 42 13.72 3.59 -1.74
CA ARG A 42 15.02 3.85 -2.33
C ARG A 42 15.08 3.42 -3.80
N GLY A 43 15.75 4.22 -4.60
CA GLY A 43 16.07 3.90 -5.99
C GLY A 43 17.21 2.89 -6.10
N LYS A 44 17.55 2.52 -7.34
CA LYS A 44 18.67 1.59 -7.61
C LYS A 44 20.02 2.15 -7.14
N ASP A 45 20.15 3.47 -7.10
CA ASP A 45 21.33 4.19 -6.61
C ASP A 45 21.37 4.33 -5.08
N LYS A 46 20.46 3.66 -4.36
CA LYS A 46 20.27 3.71 -2.89
C LYS A 46 19.87 5.08 -2.34
N LYS A 47 19.58 6.07 -3.19
CA LYS A 47 19.04 7.36 -2.74
C LYS A 47 17.56 7.22 -2.44
N PHE A 48 17.08 8.05 -1.52
CA PHE A 48 15.66 8.14 -1.22
C PHE A 48 14.91 8.77 -2.40
N LEU A 49 13.77 8.18 -2.74
CA LEU A 49 12.90 8.70 -3.79
C LEU A 49 11.97 9.80 -3.30
N ASN A 50 11.90 10.04 -1.99
CA ASN A 50 11.07 11.06 -1.38
C ASN A 50 11.94 12.12 -0.71
N GLY A 51 11.55 13.39 -0.85
CA GLY A 51 12.03 14.48 -0.03
C GLY A 51 11.36 14.51 1.35
N MET A 52 12.00 15.15 2.34
CA MET A 52 11.45 15.25 3.70
C MET A 52 10.09 15.95 3.77
N LYS A 53 9.84 16.93 2.89
CA LYS A 53 8.61 17.72 2.83
C LYS A 53 7.52 17.08 1.96
N ASP A 54 7.84 16.06 1.17
CA ASP A 54 6.89 15.42 0.23
C ASP A 54 5.68 14.82 0.98
N LYS A 55 5.81 14.51 2.27
CA LYS A 55 4.72 14.10 3.16
C LYS A 55 3.50 15.04 3.15
N HIS A 56 3.70 16.34 2.93
CA HIS A 56 2.57 17.29 2.85
C HIS A 56 1.70 17.02 1.61
N VAL A 57 2.31 16.64 0.49
CA VAL A 57 1.59 16.26 -0.73
C VAL A 57 0.84 14.94 -0.52
N TRP A 58 1.49 13.95 0.11
CA TRP A 58 0.87 12.65 0.38
C TRP A 58 -0.36 12.76 1.27
N ILE A 59 -0.28 13.52 2.36
CA ILE A 59 -1.42 13.79 3.25
C ILE A 59 -2.51 14.55 2.50
N LYS A 60 -2.15 15.55 1.68
CA LYS A 60 -3.13 16.31 0.90
C LYS A 60 -3.86 15.44 -0.12
N TRP A 61 -3.17 14.52 -0.79
CA TRP A 61 -3.82 13.58 -1.69
C TRP A 61 -4.79 12.64 -0.96
N MET A 62 -4.42 12.14 0.23
CA MET A 62 -5.32 11.30 1.04
C MET A 62 -6.58 12.04 1.47
N GLU A 63 -6.45 13.31 1.89
CA GLU A 63 -7.60 14.16 2.23
C GLU A 63 -8.56 14.30 1.04
N LEU A 64 -8.01 14.64 -0.14
CA LEU A 64 -8.83 14.72 -1.35
C LEU A 64 -9.46 13.37 -1.72
N ARG A 65 -8.74 12.27 -1.53
CA ARG A 65 -9.22 10.92 -1.86
C ARG A 65 -10.37 10.48 -0.95
N VAL A 66 -10.31 10.83 0.35
CA VAL A 66 -11.39 10.62 1.33
C VAL A 66 -12.64 11.40 0.94
N ASN A 67 -12.47 12.63 0.44
CA ASN A 67 -13.57 13.48 -0.03
C ASN A 67 -14.00 13.20 -1.48
N ALA A 68 -13.49 12.13 -2.12
CA ALA A 68 -13.78 11.77 -3.51
C ALA A 68 -13.44 12.87 -4.56
N ASN A 69 -12.54 13.80 -4.22
CA ASN A 69 -12.12 14.91 -5.08
C ASN A 69 -11.01 14.54 -6.09
N VAL A 70 -10.39 13.37 -5.93
CA VAL A 70 -9.33 12.85 -6.83
C VAL A 70 -9.54 11.36 -7.11
N GLY A 71 -9.06 10.92 -8.27
CA GLY A 71 -9.11 9.54 -8.69
C GLY A 71 -7.97 8.69 -8.13
N ALA A 72 -7.94 7.42 -8.52
CA ALA A 72 -6.83 6.51 -8.25
C ALA A 72 -6.75 5.45 -9.35
N ILE A 73 -5.57 4.85 -9.49
CA ILE A 73 -5.31 3.74 -10.42
C ILE A 73 -5.40 2.45 -9.62
N LYS A 74 -6.20 1.49 -10.10
CA LYS A 74 -6.32 0.16 -9.47
C LYS A 74 -5.13 -0.71 -9.87
N THR A 75 -4.45 -1.27 -8.88
CA THR A 75 -3.27 -2.14 -9.05
C THR A 75 -3.46 -3.46 -8.30
N PRO A 76 -2.61 -4.47 -8.54
CA PRO A 76 -2.61 -5.70 -7.74
C PRO A 76 -2.48 -5.49 -6.23
N ILE A 77 -1.84 -4.40 -5.81
CA ILE A 77 -1.56 -4.07 -4.40
C ILE A 77 -2.54 -3.08 -3.78
N GLY A 78 -3.60 -2.69 -4.50
CA GLY A 78 -4.57 -1.69 -4.05
C GLY A 78 -4.62 -0.49 -4.99
N TYR A 79 -4.94 0.69 -4.47
CA TYR A 79 -5.07 1.90 -5.27
C TYR A 79 -3.86 2.80 -5.08
N ILE A 80 -3.33 3.34 -6.18
CA ILE A 80 -2.25 4.34 -6.18
C ILE A 80 -2.76 5.66 -6.76
N PRO A 81 -2.16 6.80 -6.39
CA PRO A 81 -2.49 8.10 -7.00
C PRO A 81 -2.22 8.12 -8.50
N ARG A 82 -3.00 8.94 -9.23
CA ARG A 82 -2.72 9.28 -10.64
C ARG A 82 -1.58 10.29 -10.71
N TYR A 83 -0.80 10.24 -11.78
CA TYR A 83 0.31 11.18 -11.98
C TYR A 83 -0.18 12.62 -12.08
N GLU A 84 -1.28 12.85 -12.79
CA GLU A 84 -1.83 14.18 -13.06
C GLU A 84 -2.24 14.88 -11.76
N ASP A 85 -2.87 14.13 -10.85
CA ASP A 85 -3.26 14.62 -9.53
C ASP A 85 -2.02 15.01 -8.71
N LEU A 86 -0.99 14.15 -8.69
CA LEU A 86 0.23 14.42 -7.93
C LEU A 86 1.02 15.59 -8.51
N ASN A 87 1.18 15.67 -9.82
CA ASN A 87 1.90 16.76 -10.48
C ASN A 87 1.34 18.13 -10.06
N VAL A 88 0.00 18.26 -10.12
CA VAL A 88 -0.69 19.47 -9.66
C VAL A 88 -0.47 19.73 -8.17
N LEU A 89 -0.55 18.69 -7.33
CA LEU A 89 -0.37 18.83 -5.89
C LEU A 89 1.06 19.21 -5.50
N PHE A 90 2.08 18.63 -6.13
CA PHE A 90 3.47 18.99 -5.88
C PHE A 90 3.74 20.45 -6.23
N LYS A 91 3.21 20.93 -7.36
CA LYS A 91 3.33 22.34 -7.73
C LYS A 91 2.60 23.26 -6.73
N ARG A 92 1.38 22.92 -6.33
CA ARG A 92 0.58 23.76 -5.42
C ARG A 92 1.07 23.77 -3.98
N VAL A 93 1.55 22.65 -3.46
CA VAL A 93 1.88 22.49 -2.04
C VAL A 93 3.34 22.83 -1.76
N LEU A 94 4.25 22.55 -2.71
CA LEU A 94 5.69 22.66 -2.50
C LEU A 94 6.41 23.54 -3.53
N ASP A 95 5.70 24.08 -4.53
CA ASP A 95 6.28 24.75 -5.70
C ASP A 95 7.41 23.92 -6.36
N LYS A 96 7.20 22.60 -6.43
CA LYS A 96 8.16 21.63 -6.94
C LYS A 96 7.64 21.02 -8.22
N ASP A 97 8.50 20.93 -9.23
CA ASP A 97 8.20 20.19 -10.45
C ASP A 97 8.34 18.69 -10.17
N TYR A 98 7.24 17.96 -10.33
CA TYR A 98 7.17 16.52 -10.07
C TYR A 98 7.09 15.77 -11.39
N THR A 99 8.17 15.05 -11.71
CA THR A 99 8.31 14.46 -13.04
C THR A 99 7.63 13.10 -13.13
N LYS A 100 7.21 12.74 -14.35
CA LYS A 100 6.68 11.39 -14.65
C LYS A 100 7.69 10.29 -14.29
N LYS A 101 8.98 10.56 -14.47
CA LYS A 101 10.06 9.65 -14.07
C LYS A 101 10.08 9.39 -12.56
N ASP A 102 9.97 10.45 -11.75
CA ASP A 102 9.92 10.31 -10.28
C ASP A 102 8.69 9.48 -9.86
N TYR A 103 7.55 9.76 -10.49
CA TYR A 103 6.31 9.00 -10.28
C TYR A 103 6.47 7.51 -10.62
N ASP A 104 7.01 7.19 -11.78
CA ASP A 104 7.18 5.80 -12.20
C ASP A 104 8.19 5.05 -11.32
N GLU A 105 9.24 5.72 -10.83
CA GLU A 105 10.21 5.11 -9.92
C GLU A 105 9.62 4.87 -8.52
N GLN A 106 8.77 5.78 -8.04
CA GLN A 106 8.07 5.67 -6.76
C GLN A 106 6.97 4.61 -6.80
N PHE A 107 6.19 4.55 -7.88
CA PHE A 107 4.97 3.75 -7.96
C PHE A 107 5.07 2.51 -8.84
N ASN A 108 6.23 2.16 -9.41
CA ASN A 108 6.40 0.82 -9.98
C ASN A 108 6.17 -0.27 -8.93
N ILE A 109 5.55 -1.36 -9.37
CA ILE A 109 5.24 -2.48 -8.50
C ILE A 109 6.39 -3.46 -8.53
N ARG A 110 7.05 -3.62 -7.39
CA ARG A 110 8.17 -4.55 -7.18
C ARG A 110 7.61 -5.94 -6.88
N ILE A 111 7.11 -6.63 -7.91
CA ILE A 111 6.29 -7.83 -7.75
C ILE A 111 7.03 -8.95 -7.00
N PRO A 112 8.28 -9.31 -7.36
CA PRO A 112 9.04 -10.33 -6.63
C PRO A 112 9.13 -10.04 -5.13
N GLU A 113 9.39 -8.79 -4.75
CA GLU A 113 9.51 -8.33 -3.37
C GLU A 113 8.15 -8.32 -2.65
N CYS A 114 7.08 -7.95 -3.34
CA CYS A 114 5.72 -8.04 -2.81
C CYS A 114 5.34 -9.50 -2.51
N ILE A 115 5.60 -10.44 -3.42
CA ILE A 115 5.34 -11.87 -3.22
C ILE A 115 6.20 -12.40 -2.07
N ALA A 116 7.49 -12.10 -2.05
CA ALA A 116 8.39 -12.51 -0.97
C ALA A 116 7.94 -11.96 0.40
N LYS A 117 7.43 -10.71 0.45
CA LYS A 117 6.82 -10.14 1.65
C LYS A 117 5.59 -10.92 2.07
N ILE A 118 4.69 -11.26 1.16
CA ILE A 118 3.47 -12.04 1.47
C ILE A 118 3.85 -13.41 2.03
N GLU A 119 4.75 -14.14 1.39
CA GLU A 119 5.18 -15.46 1.85
C GLU A 119 5.81 -15.41 3.25
N ARG A 120 6.66 -14.41 3.51
CA ARG A 120 7.23 -14.20 4.84
C ARG A 120 6.14 -13.92 5.88
N ILE A 121 5.13 -13.10 5.55
CA ILE A 121 4.02 -12.78 6.45
C ILE A 121 3.14 -14.01 6.71
N LYS A 122 2.77 -14.77 5.66
CA LYS A 122 2.03 -16.03 5.78
C LYS A 122 2.77 -17.02 6.69
N LYS A 123 4.09 -17.17 6.51
CA LYS A 123 4.93 -18.04 7.37
C LYS A 123 4.89 -17.61 8.83
N ILE A 124 4.93 -16.30 9.11
CA ILE A 124 4.83 -15.79 10.48
C ILE A 124 3.48 -16.16 11.09
N TYR A 125 2.37 -15.90 10.39
CA TYR A 125 1.04 -16.23 10.90
C TYR A 125 0.85 -17.73 11.11
N HIS A 126 1.30 -18.56 10.16
CA HIS A 126 1.20 -20.01 10.28
C HIS A 126 2.02 -20.59 11.45
N THR A 127 3.18 -20.02 11.76
CA THR A 127 4.10 -20.59 12.76
C THR A 127 4.01 -19.94 14.13
N LYS A 128 3.53 -18.70 14.22
CA LYS A 128 3.52 -17.91 15.46
C LYS A 128 2.14 -17.47 15.94
N VAL A 129 1.09 -17.64 15.14
CA VAL A 129 -0.27 -17.15 15.45
C VAL A 129 -1.31 -18.22 15.13
N PHE A 130 -1.58 -19.09 16.11
CA PHE A 130 -2.48 -20.25 15.94
C PHE A 130 -3.95 -19.89 15.71
N ASP A 131 -4.36 -18.68 16.08
CA ASP A 131 -5.74 -18.17 15.98
C ASP A 131 -5.92 -17.18 14.82
N THR A 132 -5.07 -17.25 13.78
CA THR A 132 -5.12 -16.32 12.64
C THR A 132 -6.49 -16.37 11.93
N PRO A 133 -7.20 -15.24 11.75
CA PRO A 133 -8.46 -15.20 11.04
C PRO A 133 -8.33 -15.68 9.58
N HIS A 134 -9.24 -16.55 9.15
CA HIS A 134 -9.24 -17.09 7.78
C HIS A 134 -9.29 -15.99 6.71
N LEU A 135 -10.04 -14.91 6.96
CA LEU A 135 -10.14 -13.77 6.06
C LEU A 135 -8.77 -13.11 5.78
N LEU A 136 -7.89 -13.04 6.77
CA LEU A 136 -6.54 -12.49 6.59
C LEU A 136 -5.72 -13.38 5.66
N MET A 137 -5.72 -14.70 5.89
CA MET A 137 -4.98 -15.65 5.07
C MET A 137 -5.50 -15.66 3.62
N LYS A 138 -6.83 -15.64 3.46
CA LYS A 138 -7.46 -15.51 2.14
C LYS A 138 -7.06 -14.22 1.43
N THR A 139 -7.06 -13.08 2.15
CA THR A 139 -6.69 -11.77 1.57
C THR A 139 -5.24 -11.76 1.06
N LEU A 140 -4.32 -12.37 1.82
CA LEU A 140 -2.92 -12.52 1.42
C LEU A 140 -2.76 -13.41 0.18
N GLU A 141 -3.51 -14.51 0.11
CA GLU A 141 -3.50 -15.40 -1.06
C GLU A 141 -4.09 -14.73 -2.30
N ASP A 142 -5.23 -14.06 -2.16
CA ASP A 142 -5.86 -13.32 -3.25
C ASP A 142 -4.93 -12.21 -3.78
N GLN A 143 -4.21 -11.52 -2.89
CA GLN A 143 -3.21 -10.52 -3.29
C GLN A 143 -2.03 -11.14 -4.03
N LYS A 144 -1.51 -12.28 -3.54
CA LYS A 144 -0.43 -13.01 -4.20
C LYS A 144 -0.85 -13.44 -5.61
N LYS A 145 -2.05 -13.99 -5.77
CA LYS A 145 -2.59 -14.38 -7.09
C LYS A 145 -2.67 -13.20 -8.04
N ARG A 146 -3.21 -12.05 -7.61
CA ARG A 146 -3.23 -10.83 -8.44
C ARG A 146 -1.83 -10.39 -8.88
N LEU A 147 -0.84 -10.51 -7.98
CA LEU A 147 0.56 -10.18 -8.27
C LEU A 147 1.16 -11.16 -9.29
N GLU A 148 0.93 -12.46 -9.15
CA GLU A 148 1.40 -13.47 -10.10
C GLU A 148 0.78 -13.31 -11.49
N ASP A 149 -0.52 -13.03 -11.55
CA ASP A 149 -1.22 -12.76 -12.82
C ASP A 149 -0.71 -11.49 -13.48
N CYS A 150 -0.44 -10.44 -12.69
CA CYS A 150 0.20 -9.22 -13.18
C CYS A 150 1.62 -9.48 -13.68
N ARG A 151 2.40 -10.29 -12.95
CA ARG A 151 3.78 -10.64 -13.32
C ARG A 151 3.85 -11.33 -14.67
N LYS A 152 2.92 -12.26 -14.93
CA LYS A 152 2.81 -12.97 -16.21
C LYS A 152 2.53 -12.03 -17.38
N LYS A 153 1.77 -10.94 -17.14
CA LYS A 153 1.35 -10.00 -18.19
C LYS A 153 2.36 -8.87 -18.43
N HIS A 154 2.97 -8.35 -17.36
CA HIS A 154 3.71 -7.09 -17.41
C HIS A 154 5.15 -7.19 -16.86
N GLY A 155 5.63 -8.40 -16.54
CA GLY A 155 6.96 -8.64 -16.00
C GLY A 155 7.09 -8.30 -14.51
N ASP A 156 8.32 -8.23 -14.03
CA ASP A 156 8.63 -8.14 -12.59
C ASP A 156 8.40 -6.74 -11.99
N TYR A 157 8.54 -5.69 -12.81
CA TYR A 157 8.55 -4.29 -12.36
C TYR A 157 7.67 -3.37 -13.23
N PRO A 158 6.36 -3.65 -13.38
CA PRO A 158 5.48 -2.79 -14.16
C PRO A 158 5.38 -1.37 -13.58
N THR A 159 5.44 -0.38 -14.45
CA THR A 159 5.13 1.02 -14.13
C THR A 159 3.61 1.23 -14.07
N PRO A 160 3.14 2.31 -13.43
CA PRO A 160 1.71 2.60 -13.29
C PRO A 160 0.91 2.62 -14.61
N ASP A 161 1.53 2.96 -15.73
CA ASP A 161 0.87 3.14 -17.02
C ASP A 161 0.19 1.87 -17.55
N VAL A 162 0.67 0.69 -17.16
CA VAL A 162 0.05 -0.57 -17.58
C VAL A 162 -1.29 -0.85 -16.89
N PHE A 163 -1.64 -0.06 -15.86
CA PHE A 163 -2.87 -0.20 -15.09
C PHE A 163 -3.88 0.93 -15.34
N GLY A 164 -3.42 2.03 -15.94
CA GLY A 164 -4.23 3.21 -16.25
C GLY A 164 -4.75 3.15 -17.68
N GLY A 165 -5.90 2.50 -17.87
CA GLY A 165 -6.74 2.58 -19.07
C GLY A 165 -8.17 2.86 -18.66
#